data_AF-F9HK90-F1
#
_entry.id   AF-F9HK90-F1
#
_cell.length_a   1.000
_cell.length_b   1.000
_cell.length_c   1.000
_cell.angle_alpha   90.00
_cell.angle_beta   90.00
_cell.angle_gamma   90.00
#
_symmetry.space_group_name_H-M   'P 1'
#
loop_
_entity.id
_entity.type
_entity.pdbx_description
1 polymer ?
#
loop_
_entity_poly.entity_id
_entity_poly.type
_entity_poly.pdbx_seq_one_letter_code
_entity_poly.pdbx_strand_id
1 'polypeptide(L)' 'MKSTKEEIQTIKTLLKDSSTAKYHKRLQIVLFRLMGKSYKEIIELLYCNQTTIWRNVKNMRS' A
#
# COMPACT_ATOMS: atom_id res chain seq x y z
N MET A 1 -5.40 5.35 13.91
CA MET A 1 -4.32 4.37 14.17
C MET A 1 -3.03 4.94 13.62
N LYS A 2 -2.01 5.13 14.47
CA LYS A 2 -0.64 5.42 14.01
C LYS A 2 -0.08 4.11 13.46
N SER A 3 0.36 4.09 12.21
CA SER A 3 1.03 2.91 11.65
C SER A 3 2.32 2.61 12.40
N THR A 4 2.54 1.33 12.66
CA THR A 4 3.74 0.82 13.30
C THR A 4 4.91 1.06 12.36
N LYS A 5 6.00 1.64 12.88
CA LYS A 5 7.20 1.93 12.10
C LYS A 5 7.75 0.65 11.45
N GLU A 6 7.50 -0.49 12.09
CA GLU A 6 7.86 -1.83 11.62
C GLU A 6 7.12 -2.24 10.33
N GLU A 7 5.82 -1.97 10.22
CA GLU A 7 5.04 -2.30 9.02
C GLU A 7 5.52 -1.50 7.80
N ILE A 8 5.75 -0.21 8.01
CA ILE A 8 6.28 0.70 6.98
C ILE A 8 7.66 0.21 6.51
N GLN A 9 8.52 -0.17 7.44
CA GLN A 9 9.87 -0.65 7.12
C GLN A 9 9.82 -1.97 6.34
N THR A 10 8.98 -2.91 6.76
CA THR A 10 8.78 -4.20 6.08
C THR A 10 8.35 -4.00 4.63
N ILE A 11 7.35 -3.14 4.39
CA ILE A 11 6.85 -2.90 3.02
C ILE A 11 7.90 -2.19 2.15
N LYS A 12 8.67 -1.25 2.72
CA LYS A 12 9.79 -0.62 1.99
C LYS A 12 10.85 -1.64 1.57
N THR A 13 11.14 -2.63 2.41
CA THR A 13 12.05 -3.72 2.05
C THR A 13 11.47 -4.58 0.92
N LEU A 14 10.20 -4.97 1.02
CA LEU A 14 9.54 -5.76 -0.03
C LEU A 14 9.51 -5.02 -1.38
N LEU A 15 9.27 -3.71 -1.39
CA LEU A 15 9.29 -2.91 -2.62
C LEU A 15 10.66 -2.87 -3.32
N LYS A 16 11.76 -3.10 -2.59
CA LYS A 16 13.10 -3.20 -3.18
C LYS A 16 13.38 -4.60 -3.74
N ASP A 17 12.66 -5.60 -3.25
CA ASP A 17 12.81 -6.98 -3.69
C ASP A 17 12.06 -7.21 -5.01
N SER A 18 12.81 -7.54 -6.06
CA SER A 18 12.28 -7.84 -7.39
C SER A 18 11.46 -9.13 -7.42
N SER A 19 11.68 -10.07 -6.48
CA SER A 19 10.87 -11.28 -6.35
C SER A 19 9.39 -10.98 -6.07
N THR A 20 9.11 -9.80 -5.49
CA THR A 20 7.76 -9.34 -5.16
C THR A 20 7.18 -8.35 -6.19
N ALA A 21 7.83 -8.16 -7.34
CA ALA A 21 7.42 -7.18 -8.36
C ALA A 21 5.95 -7.29 -8.77
N LYS A 22 5.43 -8.53 -8.90
CA LYS A 22 4.00 -8.79 -9.18
C LYS A 22 3.03 -8.17 -8.15
N TYR A 23 3.51 -7.86 -6.95
CA TYR A 23 2.75 -7.29 -5.86
C TYR A 23 3.11 -5.82 -5.56
N HIS A 24 4.05 -5.21 -6.28
CA HIS A 24 4.52 -3.85 -5.98
C HIS A 24 3.39 -2.82 -5.96
N LYS A 25 2.44 -2.89 -6.89
CA LYS A 25 1.27 -1.99 -6.89
C LYS A 25 0.44 -2.13 -5.62
N ARG A 26 0.21 -3.36 -5.14
CA ARG A 26 -0.49 -3.62 -3.87
C ARG A 26 0.33 -3.09 -2.68
N LEU A 27 1.63 -3.36 -2.65
CA LEU A 27 2.53 -2.90 -1.59
C LEU A 27 2.56 -1.37 -1.49
N GLN A 28 2.61 -0.66 -2.62
CA GLN A 28 2.53 0.81 -2.65
C GLN A 28 1.21 1.35 -2.11
N ILE A 29 0.08 0.75 -2.51
CA ILE A 29 -1.25 1.13 -1.99
C ILE A 29 -1.27 1.03 -0.46
N VAL A 30 -0.79 -0.09 0.07
CA VAL A 30 -0.74 -0.33 1.51
C VAL A 30 0.18 0.67 2.21
N LEU A 31 1.40 0.86 1.69
CA LEU A 31 2.36 1.78 2.24
C LEU A 31 1.78 3.19 2.36
N PHE A 32 1.13 3.69 1.31
CA PHE A 32 0.51 5.01 1.32
C PHE A 32 -0.64 5.12 2.32
N ARG A 33 -1.44 4.06 2.49
CA ARG A 33 -2.50 4.03 3.51
C ARG A 33 -1.93 4.06 4.93
N LEU A 34 -0.83 3.34 5.18
CA LEU A 34 -0.12 3.36 6.46
C LEU A 34 0.52 4.73 6.75
N MET A 35 1.01 5.40 5.71
CA MET A 35 1.53 6.78 5.83
C MET A 35 0.42 7.85 5.98
N GLY A 36 -0.86 7.44 6.00
CA GLY A 36 -1.98 8.36 6.21
C GLY A 36 -2.49 9.06 4.96
N LYS A 37 -2.06 8.67 3.75
CA LYS A 37 -2.59 9.25 2.51
C LYS A 37 -4.06 8.92 2.32
N SER A 38 -4.81 9.89 1.83
CA SER A 38 -6.20 9.75 1.44
C SER A 38 -6.35 8.83 0.22
N TYR A 39 -7.56 8.31 0.00
CA TYR A 39 -7.87 7.53 -1.20
C TYR A 39 -7.66 8.35 -2.47
N LYS A 40 -8.02 9.65 -2.46
CA LYS A 40 -7.86 10.55 -3.61
C LYS A 40 -6.39 10.70 -4.02
N GLU A 41 -5.51 10.96 -3.06
CA GLU A 41 -4.07 11.06 -3.33
C GLU A 41 -3.50 9.76 -3.90
N ILE A 42 -3.94 8.60 -3.42
CA ILE A 42 -3.45 7.30 -3.90
C ILE A 42 -3.95 7.03 -5.33
N ILE A 43 -5.19 7.41 -5.65
CA ILE A 43 -5.74 7.33 -7.01
C ILE A 43 -4.89 8.17 -7.98
N GLU A 44 -4.59 9.42 -7.60
CA GLU A 44 -3.78 10.35 -8.40
C GLU A 44 -2.33 9.86 -8.58
N LEU A 45 -1.73 9.30 -7.53
CA LEU A 45 -0.34 8.84 -7.57
C LEU A 45 -0.14 7.52 -8.32
N LEU A 46 -1.09 6.58 -8.21
CA LEU A 46 -0.94 5.21 -8.73
C LEU A 46 -1.81 4.91 -9.95
N TYR A 47 -2.59 5.89 -10.42
CA TYR A 47 -3.55 5.75 -11.51
C TYR A 47 -4.37 4.47 -11.36
N CYS A 48 -5.01 4.33 -10.19
CA CYS A 48 -5.79 3.14 -9.84
C CYS A 48 -7.16 3.54 -9.31
N ASN A 49 -8.17 2.70 -9.52
CA ASN A 49 -9.52 3.03 -9.07
C ASN A 49 -9.70 2.80 -7.55
N GLN A 50 -10.68 3.48 -6.97
CA GLN A 50 -10.96 3.41 -5.54
C GLN A 50 -11.29 1.99 -5.06
N THR A 51 -11.95 1.18 -5.89
CA THR A 51 -12.31 -0.22 -5.58
C THR A 51 -11.08 -1.11 -5.46
N THR A 52 -10.05 -0.90 -6.29
CA THR A 52 -8.76 -1.58 -6.18
C THR A 52 -8.08 -1.26 -4.86
N ILE A 53 -8.09 0.01 -4.45
CA ILE A 53 -7.51 0.43 -3.17
C ILE A 53 -8.24 -0.28 -2.02
N TRP A 54 -9.58 -0.24 -2.01
CA TRP A 54 -10.38 -0.85 -0.95
C TRP A 54 -10.15 -2.36 -0.81
N ARG A 55 -10.12 -3.10 -1.93
CA ARG A 55 -9.85 -4.55 -1.93
C ARG A 55 -8.47 -4.88 -1.34
N ASN A 56 -7.45 -4.13 -1.71
CA ASN A 56 -6.08 -4.36 -1.24
C ASN A 56 -5.90 -4.04 0.25
N VAL A 57 -6.60 -3.01 0.75
CA VAL A 57 -6.59 -2.63 2.17
C VAL A 57 -7.41 -3.60 3.01
N LYS A 58 -8.59 -4.03 2.54
CA LYS A 58 -9.45 -4.97 3.27
C LYS A 58 -8.74 -6.31 3.51
N ASN A 59 -8.04 -6.82 2.50
CA ASN A 59 -7.30 -8.08 2.56
C ASN A 59 -6.08 -8.06 3.50
N MET A 60 -5.83 -6.97 4.22
CA MET A 60 -4.82 -6.91 5.29
C MET A 60 -5.40 -6.93 6.69
N ARG A 61 -6.68 -6.59 6.85
CA ARG A 61 -7.32 -6.50 8.17
C ARG A 61 -7.99 -7.82 8.59
N SER A 62 -8.03 -8.80 7.69
CA SER A 62 -8.50 -10.15 7.95
C SER A 62 -7.31 -11.07 8.14
#